data_AF-A0A7X7P1Q1-F1
#
_entry.id   AF-A0A7X7P1Q1-F1
#
_cell.length_a   1.000
_cell.length_b   1.000
_cell.length_c   1.000
_cell.angle_alpha   90.00
_cell.angle_beta   90.00
_cell.angle_gamma   90.00
#
_symmetry.space_group_name_H-M   'P 1'
#
loop_
_entity.id
_entity.type
_entity.pdbx_description
1 polymer ?
#
loop_
_entity_poly.entity_id
_entity_poly.type
_entity_poly.pdbx_seq_one_letter_code
_entity_poly.pdbx_strand_id
1 'polypeptide(L)'
;MTRWAVGFRAGLGMLAAVVLWTGCETEKLANEGTVTLAQLQGIYEAPPEETPAAEEPSTGTSGESGGTTGGSEPTDAGWPAEIDGPIHWLHTDVSGWAVTASLKASVSGGTIHMPYNKAKVWHSVGGLNANPWVIVKMNGQWYAATFEWFRYGQTSKPVGVLNGSMGDHIKVSPLNRWRPRSGERIGFMVSGLARAQSRNVKERSNVSMVTWP
;
A
#
# COMPACT_ATOMS: atom_id res chain seq x y z
N MET A 1 34.91 49.25 -36.21
CA MET A 1 34.10 49.27 -37.45
C MET A 1 32.67 48.93 -37.04
N THR A 2 31.85 49.93 -36.71
CA THR A 2 30.85 50.61 -37.58
C THR A 2 29.45 50.02 -37.35
N ARG A 3 28.58 50.87 -36.78
CA ARG A 3 27.13 50.73 -36.60
C ARG A 3 26.43 50.36 -37.91
N TRP A 4 25.30 49.64 -37.87
CA TRP A 4 24.09 49.99 -38.64
C TRP A 4 22.84 49.59 -37.85
N ALA A 5 21.90 50.53 -37.80
CA ALA A 5 20.53 50.40 -37.30
C ALA A 5 19.56 50.64 -38.48
N VAL A 6 18.26 50.54 -38.19
CA VAL A 6 17.09 50.94 -39.01
C VAL A 6 16.61 49.86 -40.00
N GLY A 7 15.35 49.43 -40.09
CA GLY A 7 14.09 49.82 -39.45
C GLY A 7 12.89 49.50 -40.37
N PHE A 8 11.69 49.31 -39.76
CA PHE A 8 10.33 49.44 -40.34
C PHE A 8 9.89 48.42 -41.44
N ARG A 9 8.72 47.77 -41.43
CA ARG A 9 7.33 48.26 -41.28
C ARG A 9 6.34 47.17 -40.83
N ALA A 10 5.29 47.62 -40.17
CA ALA A 10 4.08 46.90 -39.78
C ALA A 10 3.22 46.42 -40.97
N GLY A 11 2.49 45.32 -40.75
CA GLY A 11 1.39 44.85 -41.59
C GLY A 11 0.31 44.23 -40.69
N LEU A 12 -0.78 44.96 -40.55
CA LEU A 12 -1.99 44.67 -39.78
C LEU A 12 -2.82 43.58 -40.49
N GLY A 13 -3.25 42.54 -39.77
CA GLY A 13 -4.12 41.49 -40.29
C GLY A 13 -5.03 40.95 -39.19
N MET A 14 -6.10 41.71 -38.94
CA MET A 14 -7.18 41.45 -38.01
C MET A 14 -8.00 40.24 -38.50
N LEU A 15 -8.23 39.22 -37.67
CA LEU A 15 -9.32 38.25 -37.89
C LEU A 15 -9.96 37.84 -36.56
N ALA A 16 -11.22 38.25 -36.48
CA ALA A 16 -12.25 38.11 -35.45
C ALA A 16 -12.09 37.02 -34.38
N ALA A 17 -12.12 37.46 -33.13
CA ALA A 17 -12.55 36.65 -31.99
C ALA A 17 -14.09 36.55 -32.01
N VAL A 18 -14.63 35.34 -32.18
CA VAL A 18 -16.03 35.05 -31.85
C VAL A 18 -16.08 34.65 -30.39
N VAL A 19 -16.56 35.59 -29.56
CA VAL A 19 -17.02 35.31 -28.20
C VAL A 19 -18.46 34.82 -28.32
N LEU A 20 -18.72 33.58 -27.90
CA LEU A 20 -20.06 33.14 -27.51
C LEU A 20 -20.02 32.69 -26.05
N TRP A 21 -21.05 33.14 -25.37
CA TRP A 21 -21.24 33.21 -23.93
C TRP A 21 -21.53 31.87 -23.26
N THR A 22 -21.04 31.77 -22.01
CA THR A 22 -21.61 31.05 -20.85
C THR A 22 -22.34 29.73 -21.07
N GLY A 23 -21.68 28.63 -20.70
CA GLY A 23 -22.29 27.47 -20.07
C GLY A 23 -21.68 27.30 -18.69
N CYS A 24 -22.36 27.81 -17.66
CA CYS A 24 -22.05 27.53 -16.26
C CYS A 24 -22.81 26.24 -15.91
N GLU A 25 -22.21 25.08 -16.14
CA GLU A 25 -22.76 23.82 -15.60
C GLU A 25 -22.01 23.51 -14.32
N THR A 26 -22.57 24.06 -13.24
CA THR A 26 -22.31 23.59 -11.88
C THR A 26 -22.96 22.21 -11.79
N GLU A 27 -22.19 21.16 -12.02
CA GLU A 27 -22.65 19.82 -11.68
C GLU A 27 -22.85 19.75 -10.16
N LYS A 28 -24.09 19.53 -9.80
CA LYS A 28 -24.58 19.44 -8.44
C LYS A 28 -23.87 18.26 -7.76
N LEU A 29 -23.06 18.55 -6.75
CA LEU A 29 -22.78 17.61 -5.69
C LEU A 29 -24.14 17.20 -5.09
N ALA A 30 -24.60 15.99 -5.39
CA ALA A 30 -25.59 15.34 -4.56
C ALA A 30 -24.90 14.94 -3.25
N ASN A 31 -24.75 15.91 -2.35
CA ASN A 31 -24.44 15.66 -0.94
C ASN A 31 -25.76 15.57 -0.18
N GLU A 32 -26.36 14.38 -0.18
CA GLU A 32 -27.56 14.08 0.61
C GLU A 32 -27.32 12.75 1.34
N GLY A 33 -26.26 12.69 2.13
CA GLY A 33 -26.16 11.75 3.23
C GLY A 33 -26.37 12.52 4.52
N THR A 34 -27.59 12.48 5.08
CA THR A 34 -27.83 13.02 6.42
C THR A 34 -27.03 12.20 7.42
N VAL A 35 -26.01 12.81 8.04
CA VAL A 35 -25.30 12.20 9.17
C VAL A 35 -26.22 12.31 10.39
N THR A 36 -26.66 11.18 10.92
CA THR A 36 -27.48 11.16 12.13
C THR A 36 -26.64 11.49 13.36
N LEU A 37 -27.26 12.03 14.41
CA LEU A 37 -26.56 12.36 15.67
C LEU A 37 -25.87 11.13 16.30
N ALA A 38 -26.36 9.92 15.99
CA ALA A 38 -25.77 8.65 16.41
C ALA A 38 -24.43 8.33 15.73
N GLN A 39 -24.23 8.71 14.46
CA GLN A 39 -22.97 8.48 13.73
C GLN A 39 -21.82 9.38 14.18
N LEU A 40 -22.10 10.54 14.80
CA LEU A 40 -21.07 11.42 15.39
C LEU A 40 -20.59 10.96 16.77
N GLN A 41 -21.29 10.03 17.43
CA GLN A 41 -20.99 9.56 18.79
C GLN A 41 -20.35 8.17 18.84
N GLY A 42 -20.06 7.54 17.69
CA GLY A 42 -19.25 6.31 17.63
C GLY A 42 -19.93 5.07 18.22
N ILE A 43 -21.26 5.05 18.32
CA ILE A 43 -22.01 3.88 18.79
C ILE A 43 -22.37 3.06 17.55
N TYR A 44 -21.60 2.01 17.28
CA TYR A 44 -21.98 1.00 16.29
C TYR A 44 -22.98 0.05 16.95
N GLU A 45 -24.20 -0.03 16.42
CA GLU A 45 -25.15 -1.06 16.80
C GLU A 45 -24.78 -2.33 16.03
N ALA A 46 -24.47 -3.40 16.75
CA ALA A 46 -24.11 -4.68 16.16
C ALA A 46 -25.33 -5.29 15.43
N PRO A 47 -25.15 -5.87 14.23
CA PRO A 47 -26.21 -6.65 13.60
C PRO A 47 -26.63 -7.81 14.51
N PRO A 48 -27.93 -8.18 14.58
CA PRO A 48 -28.37 -9.26 15.44
C PRO A 48 -27.77 -10.60 15.00
N GLU A 49 -27.13 -11.30 15.95
CA GLU A 49 -26.67 -12.67 15.80
C GLU A 49 -27.86 -13.61 15.58
N GLU A 50 -27.92 -14.28 14.42
CA GLU A 50 -28.83 -15.39 14.22
C GLU A 50 -28.36 -16.59 15.06
N THR A 51 -29.20 -16.96 16.02
CA THR A 51 -29.04 -18.15 16.85
C THR A 51 -29.27 -19.41 16.01
N PRO A 52 -28.42 -20.46 16.10
CA PRO A 52 -28.58 -21.66 15.30
C PRO A 52 -29.70 -22.56 15.86
N ALA A 53 -30.63 -22.96 14.98
CA ALA A 53 -31.64 -23.96 15.29
C ALA A 53 -31.01 -25.37 15.30
N ALA A 54 -31.29 -26.11 16.36
CA ALA A 54 -30.94 -27.51 16.52
C ALA A 54 -31.92 -28.42 15.76
N GLU A 55 -31.40 -29.49 15.14
CA GLU A 55 -32.15 -30.70 14.82
C GLU A 55 -31.27 -31.95 15.07
N GLU A 56 -31.93 -32.98 15.58
CA GLU A 56 -31.47 -34.20 16.28
C GLU A 56 -31.11 -35.38 15.32
N PRO A 57 -30.67 -36.57 15.81
CA PRO A 57 -29.61 -37.38 15.21
C PRO A 57 -30.09 -38.52 14.30
N SER A 58 -29.18 -39.05 13.47
CA SER A 58 -29.32 -40.41 12.92
C SER A 58 -27.99 -41.17 12.89
N THR A 59 -27.98 -42.33 13.54
CA THR A 59 -26.96 -43.38 13.52
C THR A 59 -27.00 -44.22 12.24
N GLY A 60 -25.84 -44.56 11.69
CA GLY A 60 -25.68 -45.56 10.62
C GLY A 60 -24.21 -45.80 10.23
N THR A 61 -23.68 -46.96 10.60
CA THR A 61 -22.26 -47.38 10.59
C THR A 61 -21.77 -48.01 9.26
N SER A 62 -20.44 -47.96 9.09
CA SER A 62 -19.50 -48.85 8.34
C SER A 62 -19.22 -48.64 6.85
N GLY A 63 -17.92 -48.56 6.53
CA GLY A 63 -17.35 -48.74 5.19
C GLY A 63 -15.95 -48.15 5.03
N GLU A 64 -14.94 -48.93 5.36
CA GLU A 64 -13.50 -48.62 5.29
C GLU A 64 -12.97 -48.44 3.85
N SER A 65 -12.01 -47.52 3.67
CA SER A 65 -10.67 -47.80 3.09
C SER A 65 -10.11 -46.65 2.23
N GLY A 66 -8.88 -46.22 2.61
CA GLY A 66 -7.85 -45.81 1.66
C GLY A 66 -7.78 -44.32 1.30
N GLY A 67 -6.87 -43.58 1.95
CA GLY A 67 -6.53 -42.24 1.50
C GLY A 67 -5.59 -41.43 2.39
N THR A 68 -4.45 -42.00 2.81
CA THR A 68 -3.32 -41.19 3.28
C THR A 68 -2.87 -40.28 2.15
N THR A 69 -3.04 -38.96 2.25
CA THR A 69 -2.08 -37.97 1.71
C THR A 69 -2.34 -36.61 2.35
N GLY A 70 -1.29 -36.04 2.95
CA GLY A 70 -1.11 -34.59 3.03
C GLY A 70 -1.65 -33.92 4.28
N GLY A 71 -0.82 -33.94 5.34
CA GLY A 71 -0.93 -32.93 6.39
C GLY A 71 -0.94 -31.54 5.74
N SER A 72 -2.05 -30.83 5.93
CA SER A 72 -2.15 -29.43 5.54
C SER A 72 -1.44 -28.61 6.61
N GLU A 73 -0.15 -28.39 6.39
CA GLU A 73 0.63 -27.30 6.99
C GLU A 73 -0.05 -25.94 6.68
N PRO A 74 0.13 -24.92 7.53
CA PRO A 74 -0.79 -23.80 7.66
C PRO A 74 -0.88 -22.96 6.37
N THR A 75 -2.08 -22.47 6.11
CA THR A 75 -2.43 -21.47 5.09
C THR A 75 -1.75 -20.14 5.39
N ASP A 76 -0.43 -20.06 5.19
CA ASP A 76 0.34 -18.90 5.61
C ASP A 76 -0.07 -17.68 4.78
N ALA A 77 -0.66 -16.68 5.44
CA ALA A 77 -1.36 -15.52 4.86
C ALA A 77 -0.38 -14.54 4.17
N GLY A 78 0.34 -15.01 3.16
CA GLY A 78 1.40 -14.28 2.48
C GLY A 78 2.63 -14.01 3.34
N TRP A 79 2.86 -14.76 4.42
CA TRP A 79 4.09 -14.67 5.21
C TRP A 79 5.11 -15.73 4.78
N PRO A 80 6.40 -15.41 4.78
CA PRO A 80 7.49 -16.35 4.57
C PRO A 80 7.83 -17.06 5.89
N ALA A 81 8.13 -18.35 5.82
CA ALA A 81 8.58 -19.15 6.97
C ALA A 81 9.84 -18.60 7.67
N GLU A 82 10.61 -17.73 7.00
CA GLU A 82 11.75 -17.02 7.59
C GLU A 82 11.34 -16.07 8.72
N ILE A 83 10.12 -15.52 8.67
CA ILE A 83 9.55 -14.73 9.77
C ILE A 83 8.98 -15.71 10.80
N ASP A 84 9.84 -16.09 11.72
CA ASP A 84 9.65 -17.12 12.74
C ASP A 84 9.09 -16.62 14.08
N GLY A 85 8.65 -15.37 14.15
CA GLY A 85 8.19 -14.75 15.40
C GLY A 85 7.34 -13.50 15.20
N PRO A 86 6.81 -12.93 16.29
CA PRO A 86 5.93 -11.76 16.22
C PRO A 86 6.66 -10.55 15.64
N ILE A 87 5.95 -9.77 14.83
CA ILE A 87 6.46 -8.53 14.24
C ILE A 87 6.05 -7.34 15.11
N HIS A 88 7.00 -6.49 15.49
CA HIS A 88 6.73 -5.20 16.10
C HIS A 88 6.46 -4.16 15.01
N TRP A 89 5.20 -3.76 14.86
CA TRP A 89 4.75 -2.76 13.89
C TRP A 89 5.01 -1.35 14.41
N LEU A 90 5.87 -0.60 13.72
CA LEU A 90 6.22 0.78 14.10
C LEU A 90 5.27 1.83 13.50
N HIS A 91 4.39 1.41 12.61
CA HIS A 91 3.27 2.18 12.08
C HIS A 91 1.99 1.34 12.26
N THR A 92 0.89 1.71 11.59
CA THR A 92 -0.36 0.92 11.63
C THR A 92 -0.09 -0.56 11.41
N ASP A 93 -0.54 -1.41 12.32
CA ASP A 93 -0.47 -2.85 12.13
C ASP A 93 -1.37 -3.26 10.96
N VAL A 94 -0.75 -3.82 9.92
CA VAL A 94 -1.43 -4.33 8.72
C VAL A 94 -1.39 -5.85 8.62
N SER A 95 -0.97 -6.55 9.67
CA SER A 95 -0.79 -8.00 9.66
C SER A 95 -2.08 -8.73 9.27
N GLY A 96 -3.20 -8.28 9.83
CA GLY A 96 -4.56 -8.78 9.56
C GLY A 96 -5.26 -8.18 8.34
N TRP A 97 -4.60 -7.32 7.56
CA TRP A 97 -5.21 -6.81 6.32
C TRP A 97 -5.26 -7.90 5.26
N ALA A 98 -6.29 -7.86 4.41
CA ALA A 98 -6.50 -8.87 3.38
C ALA A 98 -5.31 -8.91 2.40
N VAL A 99 -4.82 -10.11 2.10
CA VAL A 99 -3.72 -10.31 1.15
C VAL A 99 -4.28 -10.48 -0.25
N THR A 100 -4.35 -9.38 -0.99
CA THR A 100 -4.95 -9.34 -2.33
C THR A 100 -3.95 -8.98 -3.42
N ALA A 101 -2.78 -8.47 -3.03
CA ALA A 101 -1.72 -8.10 -3.94
C ALA A 101 -0.62 -9.18 -3.99
N SER A 102 -0.06 -9.40 -5.16
CA SER A 102 1.13 -10.25 -5.34
C SER A 102 2.34 -9.37 -5.59
N LEU A 103 3.43 -9.62 -4.88
CA LEU A 103 4.68 -8.87 -4.94
C LEU A 103 5.89 -9.80 -4.95
N LYS A 104 6.85 -9.49 -5.83
CA LYS A 104 8.18 -10.12 -5.85
C LYS A 104 9.23 -9.01 -5.89
N ALA A 105 9.86 -8.74 -4.76
CA ALA A 105 10.83 -7.67 -4.63
C ALA A 105 12.22 -8.10 -5.12
N SER A 106 13.02 -7.11 -5.51
CA SER A 106 14.45 -7.25 -5.76
C SER A 106 15.18 -5.93 -5.48
N VAL A 107 16.48 -6.01 -5.26
CA VAL A 107 17.34 -4.83 -5.12
C VAL A 107 18.47 -4.96 -6.13
N SER A 108 18.55 -4.03 -7.08
CA SER A 108 19.56 -4.02 -8.13
C SER A 108 19.70 -2.62 -8.73
N GLY A 109 20.86 -2.30 -9.31
CA GLY A 109 21.07 -1.02 -10.00
C GLY A 109 20.77 0.22 -9.15
N GLY A 110 21.03 0.17 -7.83
CA GLY A 110 20.72 1.27 -6.91
C GLY A 110 19.21 1.49 -6.68
N THR A 111 18.37 0.52 -7.03
CA THR A 111 16.91 0.60 -6.91
C THR A 111 16.37 -0.57 -6.10
N ILE A 112 15.38 -0.28 -5.26
CA ILE A 112 14.52 -1.25 -4.59
C ILE A 112 13.28 -1.41 -5.48
N HIS A 113 13.16 -2.54 -6.15
CA HIS A 113 12.02 -2.90 -6.98
C HIS A 113 10.99 -3.64 -6.13
N MET A 114 9.77 -3.12 -6.12
CA MET A 114 8.61 -3.69 -5.42
C MET A 114 7.41 -3.73 -6.39
N PRO A 115 7.52 -4.44 -7.53
CA PRO A 115 6.37 -4.58 -8.43
C PRO A 115 5.25 -5.32 -7.72
N TYR A 116 4.06 -4.72 -7.71
CA TYR A 116 2.85 -5.32 -7.17
C TYR A 116 1.68 -5.10 -8.14
N ASN A 117 0.80 -6.08 -8.26
CA ASN A 117 -0.30 -6.08 -9.23
C ASN A 117 -1.43 -5.08 -8.91
N LYS A 118 -1.39 -4.40 -7.75
CA LYS A 118 -2.39 -3.39 -7.36
C LYS A 118 -1.95 -1.94 -7.58
N ALA A 119 -0.75 -1.71 -8.14
CA ALA A 119 -0.20 -0.36 -8.32
C ALA A 119 -1.07 0.58 -9.16
N LYS A 120 -1.90 0.03 -10.05
CA LYS A 120 -2.87 0.76 -10.87
C LYS A 120 -4.31 0.31 -10.63
N VAL A 121 -4.59 -0.24 -9.45
CA VAL A 121 -5.91 -0.79 -9.06
C VAL A 121 -6.41 -0.11 -7.81
N TRP A 122 -5.59 -0.03 -6.76
CA TRP A 122 -5.96 0.77 -5.60
C TRP A 122 -6.06 2.23 -6.02
N HIS A 123 -7.09 2.92 -5.54
CA HIS A 123 -7.26 4.34 -5.83
C HIS A 123 -6.26 5.18 -5.02
N SER A 124 -6.07 6.44 -5.40
CA SER A 124 -5.22 7.37 -4.67
C SER A 124 -6.03 8.30 -3.77
N VAL A 125 -5.46 8.66 -2.62
CA VAL A 125 -5.98 9.70 -1.71
C VAL A 125 -4.87 10.74 -1.53
N GLY A 126 -5.15 12.00 -1.85
CA GLY A 126 -4.15 13.08 -1.78
C GLY A 126 -2.93 12.86 -2.69
N GLY A 127 -3.11 12.14 -3.81
CA GLY A 127 -2.02 11.77 -4.73
C GLY A 127 -1.15 10.59 -4.28
N LEU A 128 -1.47 9.96 -3.13
CA LEU A 128 -0.78 8.80 -2.58
C LEU A 128 -1.60 7.54 -2.83
N ASN A 129 -0.94 6.42 -3.11
CA ASN A 129 -1.57 5.15 -3.50
C ASN A 129 -1.27 4.01 -2.53
N ALA A 130 -0.06 3.93 -2.02
CA ALA A 130 0.36 2.80 -1.19
C ALA A 130 1.54 3.18 -0.29
N ASN A 131 1.81 2.32 0.70
CA ASN A 131 3.02 2.40 1.50
C ASN A 131 3.90 1.16 1.28
N PRO A 132 5.16 1.33 0.83
CA PRO A 132 6.15 0.27 0.91
C PRO A 132 6.65 0.11 2.35
N TRP A 133 6.81 -1.15 2.75
CA TRP A 133 7.27 -1.61 4.05
C TRP A 133 8.61 -2.32 3.93
N VAL A 134 9.44 -2.16 4.95
CA VAL A 134 10.57 -3.04 5.22
C VAL A 134 10.32 -3.81 6.51
N ILE A 135 10.65 -5.10 6.50
CA ILE A 135 10.56 -6.01 7.64
C ILE A 135 11.96 -6.54 7.92
N VAL A 136 12.45 -6.36 9.14
CA VAL A 136 13.85 -6.62 9.49
C VAL A 136 13.94 -7.34 10.83
N LYS A 137 14.89 -8.27 10.97
CA LYS A 137 15.21 -8.93 12.24
C LYS A 137 16.39 -8.20 12.88
N MET A 138 16.14 -7.45 13.94
CA MET A 138 17.16 -6.70 14.65
C MET A 138 17.25 -7.20 16.09
N ASN A 139 18.43 -7.67 16.50
CA ASN A 139 18.69 -8.24 17.83
C ASN A 139 17.71 -9.38 18.19
N GLY A 140 17.38 -10.24 17.22
CA GLY A 140 16.47 -11.37 17.41
C GLY A 140 14.97 -11.03 17.29
N GLN A 141 14.59 -9.75 17.22
CA GLN A 141 13.21 -9.30 17.14
C GLN A 141 12.86 -8.79 15.73
N TRP A 142 11.71 -9.20 15.20
CA TRP A 142 11.18 -8.68 13.95
C TRP A 142 10.53 -7.32 14.13
N TYR A 143 10.82 -6.39 13.23
CA TYR A 143 10.21 -5.06 13.16
C TYR A 143 9.70 -4.78 11.75
N ALA A 144 8.59 -4.06 11.64
CA ALA A 144 8.06 -3.57 10.37
C ALA A 144 7.85 -2.06 10.41
N ALA A 145 8.32 -1.36 9.36
CA ALA A 145 8.07 0.06 9.19
C ALA A 145 7.84 0.42 7.74
N THR A 146 6.93 1.36 7.51
CA THR A 146 6.90 2.09 6.25
C THR A 146 8.14 2.98 6.16
N PHE A 147 8.74 3.06 4.98
CA PHE A 147 9.85 3.98 4.73
C PHE A 147 9.44 5.11 3.77
N GLU A 148 8.47 4.89 2.88
CA GLU A 148 8.15 5.85 1.82
C GLU A 148 6.65 5.92 1.53
N TRP A 149 6.27 6.77 0.58
CA TRP A 149 4.95 6.74 -0.06
C TRP A 149 5.08 6.38 -1.54
N PHE A 150 4.15 5.59 -2.05
CA PHE A 150 3.97 5.43 -3.50
C PHE A 150 2.88 6.34 -4.01
N ARG A 151 3.15 6.99 -5.15
CA ARG A 151 2.12 7.58 -6.01
C ARG A 151 1.46 6.48 -6.84
N TYR A 152 0.33 6.79 -7.48
CA TYR A 152 -0.36 5.87 -8.37
C TYR A 152 0.59 5.31 -9.44
N GLY A 153 0.61 3.99 -9.61
CA GLY A 153 1.45 3.27 -10.56
C GLY A 153 2.92 3.12 -10.16
N GLN A 154 3.37 3.70 -9.04
CA GLN A 154 4.76 3.61 -8.61
C GLN A 154 5.06 2.25 -7.96
N THR A 155 6.20 1.66 -8.32
CA THR A 155 6.60 0.32 -7.88
C THR A 155 8.07 0.23 -7.44
N SER A 156 8.75 1.36 -7.27
CA SER A 156 10.17 1.39 -6.90
C SER A 156 10.57 2.65 -6.15
N LYS A 157 11.67 2.52 -5.40
CA LYS A 157 12.39 3.62 -4.72
C LYS A 157 13.89 3.44 -4.88
N PRO A 158 14.69 4.52 -4.89
CA PRO A 158 16.15 4.40 -4.86
C PRO A 158 16.59 3.76 -3.53
N VAL A 159 17.67 2.95 -3.53
CA VAL A 159 18.21 2.32 -2.30
C VAL A 159 18.62 3.33 -1.23
N GLY A 160 18.88 4.57 -1.65
CA GLY A 160 19.21 5.70 -0.79
C GLY A 160 18.22 5.96 0.34
N VAL A 161 16.95 5.57 0.16
CA VAL A 161 15.92 5.74 1.19
C VAL A 161 16.07 4.76 2.36
N LEU A 162 16.77 3.63 2.17
CA LEU A 162 17.02 2.66 3.24
C LEU A 162 18.47 2.65 3.71
N ASN A 163 19.46 2.81 2.82
CA ASN A 163 20.86 2.84 3.22
C ASN A 163 21.30 4.20 3.79
N GLY A 164 20.43 5.22 3.74
CA GLY A 164 20.64 6.54 4.31
C GLY A 164 21.39 7.52 3.41
N SER A 165 21.81 7.13 2.20
CA SER A 165 22.48 8.07 1.27
C SER A 165 21.55 9.19 0.77
N MET A 166 20.23 9.05 0.98
CA MET A 166 19.21 10.08 0.72
C MET A 166 18.51 10.54 2.01
N GLY A 167 19.19 10.40 3.16
CA GLY A 167 18.66 10.72 4.48
C GLY A 167 17.83 9.60 5.12
N ASP A 168 17.31 9.83 6.32
CA ASP A 168 16.48 8.85 7.03
C ASP A 168 15.05 8.88 6.49
N HIS A 169 14.52 7.76 5.98
CA HIS A 169 13.12 7.72 5.53
C HIS A 169 12.20 6.95 6.47
N ILE A 170 12.77 6.12 7.34
CA ILE A 170 12.10 5.58 8.53
C ILE A 170 12.32 6.59 9.67
N LYS A 171 11.25 7.23 10.13
CA LYS A 171 11.32 8.32 11.13
C LYS A 171 10.93 7.89 12.54
N VAL A 172 10.85 6.58 12.79
CA VAL A 172 10.39 5.99 14.06
C VAL A 172 11.44 5.05 14.63
N SER A 173 11.65 5.14 15.95
CA SER A 173 12.54 4.26 16.70
C SER A 173 11.99 2.82 16.74
N PRO A 174 12.85 1.79 16.75
CA PRO A 174 14.31 1.85 16.69
C PRO A 174 14.88 1.87 15.26
N LEU A 175 14.05 1.69 14.24
CA LEU A 175 14.51 1.56 12.86
C LEU A 175 14.95 2.87 12.21
N ASN A 176 14.73 4.03 12.83
CA ASN A 176 15.27 5.31 12.36
C ASN A 176 16.81 5.34 12.25
N ARG A 177 17.50 4.50 13.02
CA ARG A 177 18.96 4.35 12.99
C ARG A 177 19.43 3.07 12.31
N TRP A 178 18.53 2.16 11.98
CA TRP A 178 18.86 0.92 11.30
C TRP A 178 19.27 1.21 9.84
N ARG A 179 20.23 0.43 9.35
CA ARG A 179 20.66 0.40 7.94
C ARG A 179 20.88 -1.05 7.54
N PRO A 180 20.43 -1.44 6.33
CA PRO A 180 20.65 -2.78 5.85
C PRO A 180 22.15 -3.02 5.59
N ARG A 181 22.62 -4.22 5.90
CA ARG A 181 23.99 -4.68 5.63
C ARG A 181 24.00 -5.59 4.41
N SER A 182 25.08 -5.56 3.63
CA SER A 182 25.25 -6.53 2.53
C SER A 182 25.15 -7.96 3.07
N GLY A 183 24.37 -8.81 2.42
CA GLY A 183 24.04 -10.16 2.85
C GLY A 183 22.89 -10.28 3.86
N GLU A 184 22.40 -9.16 4.42
CA GLU A 184 21.26 -9.18 5.34
C GLU A 184 19.97 -9.59 4.62
N ARG A 185 19.20 -10.45 5.27
CA ARG A 185 17.87 -10.83 4.80
C ARG A 185 16.82 -9.88 5.33
N ILE A 186 16.09 -9.24 4.43
CA ILE A 186 15.00 -8.32 4.78
C ILE A 186 13.76 -8.62 3.96
N GLY A 187 12.59 -8.35 4.53
CA GLY A 187 11.30 -8.48 3.86
C GLY A 187 10.84 -7.17 3.26
N PHE A 188 10.26 -7.22 2.07
CA PHE A 188 9.52 -6.13 1.45
C PHE A 188 8.05 -6.48 1.29
N MET A 189 7.19 -5.50 1.49
CA MET A 189 5.74 -5.62 1.33
C MET A 189 5.16 -4.27 0.92
N VAL A 190 3.98 -4.27 0.31
CA VAL A 190 3.23 -3.05 0.01
C VAL A 190 1.81 -3.19 0.57
N SER A 191 1.29 -2.13 1.17
CA SER A 191 -0.10 -2.04 1.61
C SER A 191 -0.79 -0.81 1.05
N GLY A 192 -2.12 -0.76 1.19
CA GLY A 192 -2.84 0.51 1.18
C GLY A 192 -2.24 1.51 2.17
N LEU A 193 -2.68 2.78 2.12
CA LEU A 193 -2.12 3.85 2.94
C LEU A 193 -2.20 3.50 4.44
N ALA A 194 -1.07 3.41 5.11
CA ALA A 194 -0.93 2.92 6.49
C ALA A 194 0.08 3.72 7.33
N ARG A 195 0.89 4.59 6.71
CA ARG A 195 1.89 5.41 7.42
C ARG A 195 1.29 6.51 8.29
N ALA A 196 0.13 7.04 7.92
CA ALA A 196 -0.65 8.03 8.69
C ALA A 196 -2.06 7.48 8.97
N GLN A 197 -3.02 8.32 9.36
CA GLN A 197 -4.41 7.89 9.61
C GLN A 197 -5.27 7.73 8.34
N SER A 198 -4.90 8.39 7.24
CA SER A 198 -5.64 8.30 5.98
C SER A 198 -5.53 6.91 5.33
N ARG A 199 -6.66 6.37 4.87
CA ARG A 199 -6.78 5.05 4.23
C ARG A 199 -7.37 5.20 2.83
N ASN A 200 -6.92 4.37 1.90
CA ASN A 200 -7.59 4.16 0.61
C ASN A 200 -8.21 2.75 0.56
N VAL A 201 -7.44 1.73 0.94
CA VAL A 201 -7.89 0.33 1.05
C VAL A 201 -7.28 -0.31 2.30
N LYS A 202 -7.89 -1.39 2.81
CA LYS A 202 -7.36 -2.22 3.90
C LYS A 202 -6.85 -3.57 3.35
N GLU A 203 -5.89 -3.47 2.44
CA GLU A 203 -5.31 -4.60 1.71
C GLU A 203 -3.77 -4.52 1.72
N ARG A 204 -3.10 -5.67 1.63
CA ARG A 204 -1.63 -5.77 1.52
C ARG A 204 -1.21 -6.82 0.50
N SER A 205 0.08 -6.81 0.17
CA SER A 205 0.73 -7.89 -0.55
C SER A 205 1.19 -9.01 0.39
N ASN A 206 1.61 -10.12 -0.20
CA ASN A 206 2.55 -11.03 0.46
C ASN A 206 3.85 -10.28 0.81
N VAL A 207 4.64 -10.84 1.74
CA VAL A 207 6.01 -10.41 1.99
C VAL A 207 6.95 -11.13 1.03
N SER A 208 7.90 -10.40 0.46
CA SER A 208 8.98 -10.93 -0.35
C SER A 208 10.30 -10.71 0.37
N MET A 209 10.91 -11.79 0.84
CA MET A 209 12.25 -11.74 1.44
C MET A 209 13.32 -11.61 0.36
N VAL A 210 14.29 -10.74 0.59
CA VAL A 210 15.41 -10.51 -0.30
C VAL A 210 16.71 -10.46 0.49
N THR A 211 17.81 -10.78 -0.19
CA THR A 211 19.16 -10.53 0.32
C THR A 211 19.57 -9.14 -0.12
N TRP A 212 19.95 -8.28 0.82
CA TRP A 212 20.47 -6.95 0.51
C TRP A 212 21.86 -7.04 -0.15
N PRO A 213 22.11 -6.29 -1.24
CA PRO A 213 23.39 -6.35 -1.97
C PRO A 213 24.55 -5.74 -1.18
#